data_AF-A0A1F9B2G9-F1
#
_entry.id   AF-A0A1F9B2G9-F1
#
_cell.length_a   1.000
_cell.length_b   1.000
_cell.length_c   1.000
_cell.angle_alpha   90.00
_cell.angle_beta   90.00
_cell.angle_gamma   90.00
#
_symmetry.space_group_name_H-M   'P 1'
#
loop_
_entity.id
_entity.type
_entity.pdbx_description
1 polymer ?
#
loop_
_entity_poly.entity_id
_entity_poly.type
_entity_poly.pdbx_seq_one_letter_code
_entity_poly.pdbx_strand_id
1 'polypeptide(L)'
;MLTLGVPIKAVYIPFVCALLNMGLLIPSSPGYVGVYQFLLVYLLSIFNIPKYEGFAVSILLHASWYVPYNVLGFIFLLKEHLNIKEIRKLEEER
;
A
#
# COMPACT_ATOMS: atom_id res chain seq x y z
N MET A 1 14.74 3.76 0.40
CA MET A 1 15.08 4.32 -0.92
C MET A 1 16.55 4.17 -1.27
N LEU A 2 17.48 4.35 -0.32
CA LEU A 2 18.88 3.92 -0.49
C LEU A 2 19.00 2.41 -0.80
N THR A 3 18.07 1.58 -0.31
CA THR A 3 17.99 0.13 -0.60
C THR A 3 17.48 -0.23 -1.99
N LEU A 4 16.87 0.69 -2.73
CA LEU A 4 16.39 0.49 -4.12
C LEU A 4 17.19 1.31 -5.15
N GLY A 5 18.31 1.92 -4.75
CA GLY A 5 19.14 2.74 -5.64
C GLY A 5 18.55 4.11 -5.99
N VAL A 6 17.46 4.54 -5.35
CA VAL A 6 16.82 5.82 -5.65
C VAL A 6 17.52 6.95 -4.88
N PRO A 7 18.02 8.00 -5.55
CA PRO A 7 18.82 9.06 -4.95
C PRO A 7 17.95 10.06 -4.17
N ILE A 8 17.38 9.65 -3.04
CA ILE A 8 16.62 10.53 -2.15
C ILE A 8 17.32 10.62 -0.81
N LYS A 9 17.54 11.85 -0.34
CA LYS A 9 18.00 12.08 1.02
C LYS A 9 16.99 11.51 2.02
N ALA A 10 17.46 10.74 2.98
CA ALA A 10 16.61 10.08 3.98
C ALA A 10 15.64 11.04 4.69
N VAL A 11 15.98 12.33 4.78
CA VAL A 11 15.14 13.39 5.36
C VAL A 11 13.78 13.57 4.67
N TYR A 12 13.67 13.26 3.37
CA TYR A 12 12.41 13.44 2.61
C TYR A 12 11.49 12.22 2.67
N ILE A 13 11.98 11.07 3.16
CA ILE A 13 11.19 9.83 3.29
C ILE A 13 9.94 10.03 4.15
N PRO A 14 10.01 10.57 5.39
CA PRO A 14 8.81 10.74 6.21
C PRO A 14 7.79 11.69 5.58
N PHE A 15 8.26 12.70 4.83
CA PHE A 15 7.39 13.63 4.11
C PHE A 15 6.61 12.94 2.98
N VAL A 16 7.29 12.14 2.16
CA VAL A 16 6.64 11.33 1.11
C VAL A 16 5.66 10.34 1.73
N CYS A 17 6.04 9.66 2.81
CA CYS A 17 5.15 8.75 3.52
C CYS A 17 3.91 9.46 4.09
N ALA A 18 4.05 10.64 4.69
CA ALA A 18 2.94 11.39 5.24
C ALA A 18 1.93 11.78 4.15
N LEU A 19 2.41 12.35 3.04
CA LEU A 19 1.54 12.72 1.90
C LEU A 19 0.90 11.51 1.24
N LEU A 20 1.65 10.41 1.09
CA LEU A 20 1.12 9.17 0.53
C LEU A 20 -0.02 8.63 1.41
N ASN A 21 0.18 8.53 2.73
CA ASN A 21 -0.86 8.06 3.65
C ASN A 21 -2.06 8.99 3.66
N MET A 22 -1.85 10.31 3.60
CA MET A 22 -2.94 11.28 3.50
C MET A 22 -3.77 11.09 2.22
N GLY A 23 -3.12 10.83 1.08
CA GLY A 23 -3.82 10.53 -0.18
C GLY A 23 -4.56 9.18 -0.17
N LEU A 24 -4.09 8.21 0.63
CA LEU A 24 -4.74 6.91 0.80
C LEU A 24 -5.95 6.95 1.75
N LEU A 25 -6.18 8.06 2.46
CA LEU A 25 -7.37 8.23 3.33
C LEU A 25 -8.69 8.16 2.55
N ILE A 26 -8.65 8.41 1.25
CA ILE A 26 -9.80 8.24 0.36
C ILE A 26 -9.66 6.83 -0.24
N PRO A 27 -10.31 5.80 0.32
CA PRO A 27 -10.26 4.46 -0.26
C PRO A 27 -11.02 4.46 -1.59
N SER A 28 -10.30 4.60 -2.70
CA SER A 28 -10.88 4.62 -4.05
C SER A 28 -10.72 3.29 -4.80
N SER A 29 -9.90 2.37 -4.30
CA SER A 29 -9.68 1.06 -4.93
C SER A 29 -9.48 -0.06 -3.90
N PRO A 30 -9.91 -1.29 -4.23
CA PRO A 30 -9.71 -2.45 -3.36
C PRO A 30 -8.22 -2.66 -3.08
N GLY A 31 -7.87 -2.67 -1.79
CA GLY A 31 -6.49 -2.85 -1.35
C GLY A 31 -5.53 -1.71 -1.76
N TYR A 32 -6.04 -0.53 -2.11
CA TYR A 32 -5.24 0.62 -2.55
C TYR A 32 -4.39 0.37 -3.81
N VAL A 33 -4.67 -0.71 -4.55
CA VAL A 33 -3.98 -1.02 -5.80
C VAL A 33 -4.34 0.02 -6.86
N GLY A 34 -3.34 0.53 -7.59
CA GLY A 34 -3.45 1.64 -8.53
C GLY A 34 -3.22 3.00 -7.87
N VAL A 35 -3.98 3.33 -6.83
CA VAL A 35 -3.88 4.62 -6.13
C VAL A 35 -2.53 4.76 -5.43
N TYR A 36 -2.06 3.71 -4.75
CA TYR A 36 -0.75 3.69 -4.11
C TYR A 36 0.38 3.92 -5.11
N GLN A 37 0.35 3.21 -6.25
CA GLN A 37 1.36 3.33 -7.29
C GLN A 37 1.34 4.73 -7.93
N PHE A 38 0.15 5.25 -8.24
CA PHE A 38 -0.01 6.57 -8.83
C PHE A 38 0.54 7.68 -7.91
N LEU A 39 0.11 7.69 -6.64
CA LEU A 39 0.53 8.70 -5.67
C LEU A 39 2.03 8.63 -5.40
N LEU A 40 2.58 7.43 -5.23
CA LEU A 40 4.01 7.29 -4.94
C LEU A 40 4.87 7.68 -6.15
N VAL A 41 4.51 7.28 -7.37
CA VAL A 41 5.19 7.75 -8.59
C VAL A 41 5.12 9.27 -8.70
N TYR A 42 3.96 9.86 -8.42
CA TYR A 42 3.78 11.31 -8.47
C TYR A 42 4.65 12.03 -7.45
N LEU A 43 4.63 11.59 -6.19
CA LEU A 43 5.44 12.17 -5.12
C LEU A 43 6.94 12.06 -5.42
N LEU A 44 7.39 10.94 -6.00
CA LEU A 44 8.79 10.76 -6.38
C LEU A 44 9.18 11.60 -7.60
N SER A 45 8.25 11.85 -8.53
CA SER A 45 8.48 12.75 -9.66
C SER A 45 8.79 14.18 -9.21
N ILE A 46 8.29 14.62 -8.05
CA ILE A 46 8.61 15.95 -7.47
C ILE A 46 10.10 16.05 -7.10
N PHE A 47 10.72 14.92 -6.74
CA PHE A 47 12.14 14.83 -6.42
C PHE A 47 13.02 14.51 -7.65
N ASN A 48 12.53 14.75 -8.87
CA ASN A 48 13.22 14.46 -10.14
C ASN A 48 13.57 12.97 -10.36
N ILE A 49 12.80 12.05 -9.75
CA ILE A 49 13.02 10.62 -9.97
C ILE A 49 12.27 10.19 -11.23
N PRO A 50 12.92 9.41 -12.12
CA PRO A 50 12.24 8.86 -13.28
C PRO A 50 11.00 8.04 -12.90
N LYS A 51 9.92 8.20 -13.65
CA LYS A 51 8.65 7.48 -13.41
C LYS A 51 8.81 5.96 -13.39
N TYR A 52 9.72 5.42 -14.22
CA TYR A 52 9.99 3.98 -14.27
C TYR A 52 10.56 3.46 -12.94
N GLU A 53 11.49 4.20 -12.32
CA GLU A 53 12.06 3.84 -11.01
C GLU A 53 11.00 3.98 -9.93
N GLY A 54 10.28 5.10 -9.92
CA GLY A 54 9.20 5.33 -8.96
C GLY A 54 8.14 4.24 -9.00
N PHE A 55 7.82 3.72 -10.18
CA PHE A 55 6.84 2.65 -10.35
C PHE A 55 7.35 1.31 -9.82
N ALA A 56 8.58 0.92 -10.17
CA ALA A 56 9.21 -0.29 -9.66
C ALA A 56 9.27 -0.28 -8.12
N VAL A 57 9.67 0.87 -7.55
CA VAL A 57 9.72 1.08 -6.09
C VAL A 57 8.33 0.97 -5.48
N SER A 58 7.31 1.54 -6.13
CA SER A 58 5.94 1.49 -5.65
C SER A 58 5.39 0.06 -5.58
N ILE A 59 5.70 -0.79 -6.57
CA ILE A 59 5.26 -2.18 -6.58
C ILE A 59 5.92 -2.95 -5.43
N LEU A 60 7.24 -2.82 -5.28
CA LEU A 60 8.00 -3.54 -4.27
C LEU A 60 7.58 -3.12 -2.85
N LEU A 61 7.45 -1.81 -2.61
CA LEU A 61 6.97 -1.30 -1.32
C LEU A 61 5.55 -1.76 -1.04
N HIS A 62 4.64 -1.65 -2.00
CA HIS A 62 3.26 -2.07 -1.79
C HIS A 62 3.18 -3.57 -1.49
N ALA A 63 3.81 -4.41 -2.30
CA ALA A 63 3.81 -5.86 -2.11
C ALA A 63 4.44 -6.28 -0.76
N SER A 64 5.47 -5.56 -0.31
CA SER A 64 6.21 -5.89 0.93
C SER A 64 5.33 -5.87 2.18
N TRP A 65 4.29 -5.04 2.24
CA TRP A 65 3.37 -5.00 3.39
C TRP A 65 2.00 -5.60 3.04
N TYR A 66 1.54 -5.39 1.81
CA TYR A 66 0.24 -5.86 1.35
C TYR A 66 0.15 -7.39 1.35
N VAL A 67 1.16 -8.08 0.81
CA VAL A 67 1.13 -9.54 0.68
C VAL A 67 1.17 -10.21 2.07
N PRO A 68 2.11 -9.88 2.97
CA PRO A 68 2.13 -10.51 4.30
C PRO A 68 0.86 -10.25 5.09
N TYR A 69 0.31 -9.04 5.03
CA TYR A 69 -0.93 -8.70 5.74
C TYR A 69 -2.12 -9.51 5.23
N ASN A 70 -2.29 -9.60 3.91
CA ASN A 70 -3.36 -10.40 3.31
C ASN A 70 -3.20 -11.90 3.58
N VAL A 71 -1.98 -12.42 3.51
CA VAL A 71 -1.69 -13.84 3.78
C VAL A 71 -2.03 -14.19 5.22
N LEU A 72 -1.64 -13.35 6.19
CA LEU A 72 -1.99 -13.58 7.59
C LEU A 72 -3.50 -13.57 7.82
N GLY A 73 -4.22 -12.57 7.28
CA GLY A 73 -5.68 -12.52 7.38
C GLY A 73 -6.36 -13.75 6.77
N PHE A 74 -5.85 -14.22 5.63
CA PHE A 74 -6.36 -15.43 4.97
C PHE A 74 -6.08 -16.70 5.79
N ILE A 75 -4.90 -16.82 6.40
CA ILE A 75 -4.58 -17.94 7.29
C ILE A 75 -5.53 -17.98 8.49
N PHE A 76 -5.83 -16.83 9.11
CA PHE A 76 -6.77 -16.77 10.23
C PHE A 76 -8.20 -17.14 9.82
N LEU A 77 -8.67 -16.63 8.67
CA LEU A 77 -9.97 -17.03 8.11
C LEU A 77 -10.10 -18.55 7.94
N LEU A 78 -9.04 -19.20 7.43
CA LEU A 78 -9.03 -20.65 7.25
C LEU A 78 -8.96 -21.40 8.58
N LYS A 79 -8.16 -20.93 9.55
CA LYS A 79 -8.02 -21.60 10.87
C LYS A 79 -9.29 -21.53 11.70
N GLU A 80 -10.04 -20.43 11.63
CA GLU A 80 -11.26 -20.24 12.43
C GLU A 80 -12.53 -20.77 11.73
N HIS A 81 -12.41 -21.37 10.54
CA HIS A 81 -13.54 -21.82 9.72
C HIS A 81 -14.60 -20.73 9.47
N LEU A 82 -14.21 -19.45 9.57
CA LEU A 82 -15.11 -18.33 9.41
C LEU A 82 -15.63 -18.30 7.98
N ASN A 83 -16.94 -18.51 7.83
CA ASN A 83 -17.55 -18.37 6.52
C ASN A 83 -17.73 -16.89 6.22
N ILE A 84 -17.37 -16.46 5.00
CA ILE A 84 -17.55 -15.06 4.55
C ILE A 84 -19.03 -14.63 4.70
N LYS A 85 -19.99 -15.56 4.62
CA LYS A 85 -21.42 -15.29 4.88
C LYS A 85 -21.72 -14.95 6.34
N GLU A 86 -21.05 -15.58 7.30
CA GLU A 86 -21.25 -15.32 8.73
C GLU A 86 -20.69 -13.96 9.12
N ILE A 87 -19.50 -13.62 8.61
CA ILE A 87 -18.89 -12.28 8.79
C ILE A 87 -19.82 -11.20 8.23
N ARG A 88 -20.37 -11.40 7.03
CA ARG A 88 -21.29 -10.45 6.41
C ARG A 88 -22.59 -10.29 7.19
N LYS A 89 -23.13 -11.38 7.74
CA LYS A 89 -24.33 -11.34 8.58
C LYS A 89 -24.10 -10.54 9.88
N LEU A 90 -22.93 -10.68 10.50
CA LEU A 90 -22.55 -9.90 11.68
C LEU A 90 -22.36 -8.40 11.38
N GLU A 91 -22.01 -8.04 10.14
CA GLU A 91 -21.85 -6.65 9.70
C GLU A 91 -23.20 -5.98 9.40
N GLU A 92 -24.17 -6.73 8.86
CA GLU A 92 -25.53 -6.23 8.60
C GLU A 92 -26.39 -6.10 9.87
N GLU A 93 -26.07 -6.84 10.94
CA GLU A 93 -26.74 -6.75 12.25
C GLU A 93 -26.17 -5.63 13.16
N ARG A 94 -25.11 -4.93 12.73
CA ARG A 94 -24.40 -3.89 13.52
C ARG A 94 -24.64 -2.47 13.00
#